data_AF-W1Y9V5-F1
#
_entry.id   AF-W1Y9V5-F1
#
_cell.length_a   1.000
_cell.length_b   1.000
_cell.length_c   1.000
_cell.angle_alpha   90.00
_cell.angle_beta   90.00
_cell.angle_gamma   90.00
#
_symmetry.space_group_name_H-M   'P 1'
#
loop_
_entity.id
_entity.type
_entity.pdbx_description
1 polymer ?
#
loop_
_entity_poly.entity_id
_entity_poly.type
_entity_poly.pdbx_seq_one_letter_code
_entity_poly.pdbx_strand_id
1 'polypeptide(L)' 'EEVVQVGQPGLERVQRETLYSNGTIIKTNDVSKVTQREMVPTIIKEGTREVTTSRNIAGRSSRAIVM' A
#
# COMPACT_ATOMS: atom_id res chain seq x y z
N GLU A 1 -2.33 13.63 1.80
CA GLU A 1 -1.46 12.54 1.32
C GLU A 1 -0.57 13.12 0.25
N GLU A 2 0.75 13.03 0.42
CA GLU A 2 1.72 13.60 -0.52
C GLU A 2 2.64 12.46 -1.01
N VAL A 3 2.68 12.26 -2.33
CA VAL A 3 3.57 11.26 -2.95
C VAL A 3 4.97 11.86 -3.01
N VAL A 4 5.90 11.29 -2.25
CA VAL A 4 7.29 11.75 -2.15
C VAL A 4 8.16 11.13 -3.22
N GLN A 5 7.83 9.90 -3.60
CA GLN A 5 8.51 9.15 -4.64
C GLN A 5 7.50 8.29 -5.38
N VAL A 6 7.42 8.45 -6.69
CA VAL A 6 6.66 7.54 -7.55
C VAL A 6 7.49 6.27 -7.75
N GLY A 7 6.93 5.12 -7.46
CA GLY A 7 7.58 3.83 -7.67
C GLY A 7 7.80 3.52 -9.16
N GLN A 8 8.69 2.58 -9.43
CA GLN A 8 8.96 2.07 -10.78
C GLN A 8 8.72 0.56 -10.82
N PRO A 9 7.94 0.05 -11.78
CA PRO A 9 7.72 -1.39 -11.88
C PRO A 9 9.01 -2.13 -12.25
N GLY A 10 9.20 -3.28 -11.59
CA GLY A 10 10.25 -4.23 -11.90
C GLY A 10 10.00 -4.94 -13.23
N LEU A 11 10.95 -5.80 -13.61
CA LEU A 11 10.84 -6.67 -14.79
C LEU A 11 11.11 -8.10 -14.38
N GLU A 12 10.21 -9.00 -14.79
CA GLU A 12 10.34 -10.43 -14.57
C GLU A 12 10.34 -11.13 -15.92
N ARG A 13 11.27 -12.07 -16.07
CA ARG A 13 11.28 -13.02 -17.18
C ARG A 13 10.58 -14.29 -16.72
N VAL A 14 9.48 -14.61 -17.38
CA VAL A 14 8.73 -15.85 -17.16
C VAL A 14 9.00 -16.79 -18.32
N GLN A 15 9.48 -18.00 -18.02
CA GLN A 15 9.58 -19.07 -19.00
C GLN A 15 8.34 -19.94 -18.91
N ARG A 16 7.68 -20.18 -20.04
CA ARG A 16 6.49 -21.02 -20.12
C ARG A 16 6.70 -22.18 -21.07
N GLU A 17 6.25 -23.35 -20.64
CA GLU A 17 6.06 -24.48 -21.52
C GLU A 17 4.60 -24.50 -21.97
N THR A 18 4.39 -24.55 -23.28
CA THR A 18 3.07 -24.60 -23.89
C THR A 18 2.93 -25.89 -24.68
N LEU A 19 1.97 -26.72 -24.29
CA LEU A 19 1.62 -27.95 -24.98
C LEU A 19 0.58 -27.66 -26.06
N TYR A 20 0.87 -28.12 -27.28
CA TYR A 20 -0.01 -28.00 -28.42
C TYR A 20 -0.54 -29.37 -28.86
N SER A 21 -1.79 -29.42 -29.30
CA SER A 21 -2.36 -30.53 -30.09
C SER A 21 -3.13 -29.94 -31.25
N ASN A 22 -2.88 -30.46 -32.45
CA ASN A 22 -3.51 -30.01 -33.69
C ASN A 22 -3.42 -28.49 -33.90
N GLY A 23 -2.30 -27.87 -33.50
CA GLY A 23 -2.09 -26.43 -33.60
C GLY A 23 -2.82 -25.58 -32.55
N THR A 24 -3.57 -26.21 -31.65
CA THR A 24 -4.26 -25.52 -30.54
C THR A 24 -3.52 -25.71 -29.22
N ILE A 25 -3.49 -24.65 -28.40
CA ILE A 25 -2.91 -24.71 -27.06
C ILE A 25 -3.85 -25.49 -26.15
N ILE A 26 -3.34 -26.57 -25.56
CA ILE A 26 -4.11 -27.41 -24.63
C ILE A 26 -3.72 -27.15 -23.18
N LYS A 27 -2.47 -26.75 -22.95
CA LYS A 27 -1.95 -26.49 -21.61
C LYS A 27 -0.77 -25.53 -21.66
N THR A 28 -0.70 -24.62 -20.70
CA THR A 28 0.44 -23.74 -20.49
C THR A 28 0.85 -23.83 -19.02
N ASN A 29 2.13 -24.06 -18.76
CA ASN A 29 2.68 -24.04 -17.41
C ASN A 29 3.85 -23.05 -17.35
N ASP A 30 3.91 -22.27 -16.28
CA ASP A 30 5.07 -21.44 -15.97
C ASP A 30 6.14 -22.34 -15.33
N VAL A 31 7.29 -22.45 -15.99
CA VAL A 31 8.37 -23.38 -15.62
C VAL A 31 9.43 -22.69 -14.78
N SER A 32 9.67 -21.40 -15.04
CA SER A 32 10.58 -20.60 -14.26
C SER A 32 10.19 -19.13 -14.27
N LYS A 33 10.58 -18.43 -13.21
CA LYS A 33 10.41 -17.01 -13.04
C LYS A 33 11.71 -16.42 -12.51
N VAL A 34 12.26 -15.45 -13.21
CA VAL A 34 13.51 -14.77 -12.81
C VAL A 34 13.30 -13.27 -12.82
N THR A 35 13.59 -12.61 -11.70
CA THR A 35 13.60 -11.16 -11.61
C THR A 35 14.79 -10.61 -12.41
N GLN A 36 14.51 -9.84 -13.45
CA GLN A 36 15.54 -9.16 -14.25
C GLN A 36 15.85 -7.77 -13.70
N ARG A 37 14.83 -7.08 -13.17
CA ARG A 37 14.98 -5.77 -12.54
C ARG A 37 14.04 -5.68 -11.36
N GLU A 38 14.57 -5.30 -10.20
CA GLU A 38 13.74 -5.07 -9.02
C GLU A 38 12.84 -3.86 -9.21
N MET A 39 11.68 -3.87 -8.54
CA MET A 39 10.79 -2.72 -8.51
C MET A 39 11.32 -1.67 -7.52
N VAL A 40 11.10 -0.41 -7.83
CA VAL A 40 11.28 0.70 -6.89
C VAL A 40 9.93 0.99 -6.25
N PRO A 41 9.78 0.96 -4.92
CA PRO A 41 8.48 1.21 -4.28
C PRO A 41 8.09 2.69 -4.38
N THR A 42 6.78 2.94 -4.36
CA THR A 42 6.20 4.28 -4.17
C THR A 42 6.29 4.64 -2.69
N ILE A 43 6.80 5.84 -2.37
CA ILE A 43 6.85 6.34 -0.99
C ILE A 43 5.82 7.46 -0.84
N ILE A 44 4.93 7.27 0.12
CA ILE A 44 3.83 8.20 0.44
C ILE A 44 4.08 8.75 1.84
N LYS A 45 4.00 10.07 2.00
CA LYS A 45 4.02 10.72 3.31
C LYS A 45 2.59 10.77 3.85
N GLU A 46 2.38 10.06 4.93
CA GLU A 46 1.16 10.12 5.74
C GLU A 46 1.39 10.98 6.98
N GLY A 47 0.40 11.81 7.33
CA GLY A 47 0.44 12.60 8.56
C GLY A 47 0.01 11.74 9.75
N THR A 48 0.90 11.53 10.73
CA THR A 48 0.67 10.64 11.88
C THR A 48 0.13 11.35 13.12
N ARG A 49 -0.39 12.57 12.99
CA ARG A 49 -0.84 13.35 14.15
C ARG A 49 -2.06 12.70 14.79
N GLU A 50 -1.88 12.14 15.98
CA GLU A 50 -3.00 11.74 16.82
C GLU A 50 -3.81 12.97 17.23
N VAL A 51 -5.12 12.93 16.95
CA VAL A 51 -6.07 13.93 17.44
C VAL A 51 -6.40 13.58 18.89
N THR A 52 -5.55 14.00 19.83
CA THR A 52 -5.97 14.08 21.23
C THR A 52 -7.03 15.16 21.30
N THR A 53 -8.30 14.76 21.17
CA THR A 53 -9.42 15.68 21.41
C THR A 53 -9.41 16.00 22.89
N SER A 54 -8.77 17.11 23.27
CA SER A 54 -8.99 17.70 24.58
C SER A 54 -10.45 18.13 24.64
N ARG A 55 -11.30 17.25 25.17
CA ARG A 55 -12.63 17.64 25.62
C ARG A 55 -12.40 18.75 26.64
N ASN A 56 -12.73 19.99 26.26
CA ASN A 56 -12.93 21.10 27.17
C ASN A 56 -13.98 20.66 28.19
N ILE A 57 -13.55 20.12 29.34
CA ILE A 57 -14.37 19.93 30.51
C ILE A 57 -14.01 21.05 31.48
N ALA A 58 -14.50 22.25 31.21
CA ALA A 58 -14.56 23.32 32.19
C ALA A 58 -15.77 24.22 31.88
N GLY A 59 -16.92 23.56 31.76
CA GLY A 59 -18.22 24.20 31.57
C GLY A 59 -19.27 23.53 32.45
N ARG A 60 -19.02 23.39 33.76
CA ARG A 60 -20.07 23.28 34.78
C ARG A 60 -19.51 23.25 36.21
N SER A 61 -20.32 23.83 37.11
CA SER A 61 -20.18 23.94 38.57
C SER A 61 -19.42 25.20 39.00
N SER A 62 -19.96 26.12 39.80
CA SER A 62 -21.28 26.27 40.43
C SER A 62 -21.30 27.65 41.07
N ARG A 63 -22.48 28.25 41.17
CA ARG A 63 -22.74 29.54 41.82
C ARG A 63 -22.34 29.51 43.29
N ALA A 64 -21.95 30.69 43.80
CA ALA A 64 -21.88 31.13 45.19
C ALA A 64 -20.76 30.51 46.08
N ILE A 65 -19.93 31.38 46.64
CA ILE A 65 -19.86 31.67 48.08
C ILE A 65 -19.34 33.11 48.26
N VAL A 66 -20.09 33.87 49.04
CA VAL A 66 -19.76 35.17 49.63
C VAL A 66 -18.98 34.90 50.92
N MET A 67 -17.84 35.56 51.13
CA MET A 67 -17.53 36.44 52.28
C MET A 67 -16.15 37.07 52.11
#